data_AF-A0A962V3R8-F1
#
_entry.id   AF-A0A962V3R8-F1
#
_cell.length_a   1.000
_cell.length_b   1.000
_cell.length_c   1.000
_cell.angle_alpha   90.00
_cell.angle_beta   90.00
_cell.angle_gamma   90.00
#
_symmetry.space_group_name_H-M   'P 1'
#
loop_
_entity.id
_entity.type
_entity.pdbx_description
1 polymer ?
#
loop_
_entity_poly.entity_id
_entity_poly.type
_entity_poly.pdbx_seq_one_letter_code
_entity_poly.pdbx_strand_id
1 'polypeptide(L)'
;MSISKSAGKLTGKLGFGLTTAVLAVGYIWLIKPLIYGPERLNCDDLASSERPAVVMYGTDWCQFCKRTRWFLEDHKVAYCEYNIEQSEQGAREFAALNGQPIPLIMVNDQRLEGFNT
;
A
#
# COMPACT_ATOMS: atom_id res chain seq x y z
N MET A 1 24.26 -62.23 10.58
CA MET A 1 22.94 -61.98 9.96
C MET A 1 23.09 -60.89 8.92
N SER A 2 23.28 -61.27 7.67
CA SER A 2 23.42 -60.34 6.53
C SER A 2 22.66 -60.91 5.35
N ILE A 3 21.48 -60.37 5.03
CA ILE A 3 20.78 -60.37 3.72
C ILE A 3 19.78 -59.19 3.86
N SER A 4 19.93 -58.04 3.17
CA SER A 4 19.82 -57.74 1.73
C SER A 4 18.37 -57.66 1.19
N LYS A 5 18.14 -56.62 0.36
CA LYS A 5 16.98 -56.31 -0.54
C LYS A 5 15.71 -55.77 0.14
N SER A 6 14.94 -54.82 -0.40
CA SER A 6 14.88 -54.19 -1.73
C SER A 6 14.17 -52.84 -1.63
N ALA A 7 14.62 -51.87 -2.42
CA ALA A 7 13.91 -50.64 -2.73
C ALA A 7 12.58 -50.93 -3.46
N GLY A 8 11.51 -50.25 -3.05
CA GLY A 8 10.29 -50.05 -3.83
C GLY A 8 10.31 -48.64 -4.43
N LYS A 9 10.26 -48.56 -5.77
CA LYS A 9 10.35 -47.37 -6.62
C LYS A 9 9.41 -46.21 -6.20
N LEU A 10 10.00 -45.04 -5.90
CA LEU A 10 9.36 -43.75 -6.16
C LEU A 10 9.54 -43.42 -7.64
N THR A 11 8.49 -43.59 -8.43
CA THR A 11 8.39 -43.00 -9.77
C THR A 11 7.12 -42.16 -9.80
N GLY A 12 7.26 -40.84 -9.70
CA GLY A 12 6.13 -39.92 -9.73
C GLY A 12 6.52 -38.46 -9.46
N LYS A 13 7.11 -37.80 -10.47
CA LYS A 13 7.27 -36.34 -10.66
C LYS A 13 7.26 -35.45 -9.41
N LEU A 14 8.36 -35.44 -8.66
CA LEU A 14 8.61 -34.47 -7.58
C LEU A 14 9.09 -33.08 -8.10
N GLY A 15 9.34 -32.93 -9.41
CA GLY A 15 9.95 -31.73 -10.01
C GLY A 15 9.00 -30.72 -10.69
N PHE A 16 7.69 -30.99 -10.76
CA PHE A 16 6.74 -30.14 -11.50
C PHE A 16 5.95 -29.17 -10.60
N GLY A 17 5.83 -29.46 -9.31
CA GLY A 17 5.10 -28.61 -8.36
C GLY A 17 5.91 -27.43 -7.85
N LEU A 18 7.22 -27.62 -7.62
CA LEU A 18 8.07 -26.57 -7.07
C LEU A 18 8.37 -25.49 -8.12
N THR A 19 8.63 -25.90 -9.36
CA THR A 19 8.93 -24.98 -10.48
C THR A 19 7.70 -24.17 -10.87
N THR A 20 6.53 -24.79 -10.92
CA THR A 20 5.26 -24.08 -11.18
C THR A 20 4.88 -23.16 -10.03
N ALA A 21 5.10 -23.54 -8.78
CA ALA A 21 4.88 -22.67 -7.62
C ALA A 21 5.83 -21.45 -7.63
N VAL A 22 7.11 -21.64 -7.93
CA VAL A 22 8.09 -20.52 -8.05
C VAL A 22 7.73 -19.60 -9.21
N LEU A 23 7.35 -20.14 -10.36
CA LEU A 23 6.89 -19.36 -11.50
C LEU A 23 5.59 -18.61 -11.21
N ALA A 24 4.62 -19.23 -10.52
CA ALA A 24 3.36 -18.59 -10.14
C ALA A 24 3.59 -17.49 -9.10
N VAL A 25 4.41 -17.72 -8.07
CA VAL A 25 4.75 -16.70 -7.07
C VAL A 25 5.54 -15.56 -7.71
N GLY A 26 6.52 -15.87 -8.56
CA GLY A 26 7.28 -14.86 -9.31
C GLY A 26 6.41 -14.06 -10.27
N TYR A 27 5.50 -14.72 -10.99
CA TYR A 27 4.55 -14.07 -11.90
C TYR A 27 3.58 -13.18 -11.13
N ILE A 28 3.02 -13.65 -10.01
CA ILE A 28 2.17 -12.85 -9.11
C ILE A 28 2.95 -11.63 -8.59
N TRP A 29 4.21 -11.79 -8.18
CA TRP A 29 5.05 -10.67 -7.72
C TRP A 29 5.31 -9.64 -8.82
N LEU A 30 5.54 -10.08 -10.06
CA LEU A 30 5.76 -9.21 -11.22
C LEU A 30 4.49 -8.44 -11.65
N ILE A 31 3.32 -9.07 -11.54
CA ILE A 31 2.04 -8.44 -11.91
C ILE A 31 1.31 -7.81 -10.72
N LYS A 32 1.85 -7.88 -9.50
CA LYS A 32 1.24 -7.28 -8.28
C LYS A 32 0.74 -5.84 -8.50
N PRO A 33 1.56 -4.89 -8.99
CA PRO A 33 1.10 -3.51 -9.20
C PRO A 33 0.02 -3.39 -10.29
N LEU A 34 -0.19 -4.43 -11.08
CA LEU A 34 -1.21 -4.51 -12.13
C LEU A 34 -2.54 -5.11 -11.61
N ILE A 35 -2.51 -5.90 -10.53
CA ILE A 35 -3.69 -6.61 -9.99
C ILE A 35 -4.18 -5.99 -8.67
N TYR A 36 -3.24 -5.58 -7.82
CA TYR A 36 -3.51 -4.92 -6.56
C TYR A 36 -3.16 -3.45 -6.78
N GLY A 37 -4.17 -2.60 -6.94
CA GLY A 37 -3.98 -1.15 -7.04
C GLY A 37 -3.14 -0.61 -5.87
N PRO A 38 -2.70 0.66 -5.90
CA PRO A 38 -1.87 1.22 -4.82
C PRO A 38 -2.56 0.98 -3.47
N GLU A 39 -1.94 0.16 -2.64
CA GLU A 39 -2.39 -0.03 -1.27
C GLU A 39 -2.38 1.34 -0.60
N ARG A 40 -3.47 1.69 0.11
CA ARG A 40 -3.52 2.97 0.81
C ARG A 40 -2.43 2.98 1.86
N LEU A 41 -1.36 3.71 1.59
CA LEU A 41 -0.24 3.81 2.51
C LEU A 41 -0.65 4.71 3.68
N ASN A 42 -0.66 4.16 4.90
CA ASN A 42 -0.80 4.97 6.09
C ASN A 42 0.54 5.67 6.37
N CYS A 43 0.52 7.00 6.55
CA CYS A 43 1.74 7.75 6.84
C CYS A 43 2.37 7.41 8.20
N ASP A 44 1.63 6.80 9.14
CA ASP A 44 2.17 6.32 10.42
C ASP A 44 3.17 5.17 10.24
N ASP A 45 2.97 4.34 9.22
CA ASP A 45 3.76 3.12 9.00
C ASP A 45 5.04 3.37 8.18
N LEU A 46 5.19 4.58 7.61
CA LEU A 46 6.29 4.92 6.70
C LEU A 46 7.45 5.61 7.42
N ALA A 47 8.67 5.15 7.10
CA ALA A 47 9.89 5.90 7.41
C ALA A 47 9.91 7.23 6.66
N SER A 48 10.51 8.28 7.26
CA SER A 48 10.53 9.62 6.67
C SER A 48 11.18 9.68 5.28
N SER A 49 12.17 8.83 5.00
CA SER A 49 12.84 8.74 3.70
C SER A 49 12.00 8.07 2.60
N GLU A 50 10.93 7.38 2.98
CA GLU A 50 10.04 6.63 2.08
C GLU A 50 8.69 7.33 1.88
N ARG A 51 8.44 8.42 2.61
CA ARG A 51 7.20 9.16 2.49
C ARG A 51 7.10 9.80 1.10
N PRO A 52 5.98 9.60 0.40
CA PRO A 52 5.73 10.30 -0.85
C PRO A 52 5.61 11.80 -0.60
N ALA A 53 5.85 12.60 -1.64
CA ALA A 53 5.69 14.04 -1.57
C ALA A 53 4.25 14.46 -1.23
N VAL A 54 3.25 13.63 -1.56
CA VAL A 54 1.85 13.92 -1.30
C VAL A 54 1.40 13.27 0.01
N VAL A 55 1.00 14.10 0.97
CA VAL A 55 0.42 13.66 2.24
C VAL A 55 -1.02 14.13 2.30
N MET A 56 -1.94 13.20 2.56
CA MET A 56 -3.35 13.48 2.74
C MET A 56 -3.74 13.34 4.20
N TYR A 57 -4.46 14.32 4.74
CA TYR A 57 -5.10 14.24 6.05
C TYR A 57 -6.61 14.07 5.83
N GLY A 58 -7.18 12.99 6.35
CA GLY A 58 -8.57 12.63 6.12
C GLY A 58 -9.16 11.74 7.21
N THR A 59 -10.37 11.24 6.96
CA THR A 59 -11.06 10.26 7.80
C THR A 59 -11.75 9.20 6.94
N ASP A 60 -11.99 8.02 7.50
CA ASP A 60 -12.58 6.89 6.77
C ASP A 60 -14.02 7.16 6.31
N TRP A 61 -14.80 7.85 7.13
CA TRP A 61 -16.22 8.10 6.88
C TRP A 61 -16.46 9.23 5.87
N CYS A 62 -15.48 10.11 5.65
CA CYS A 62 -15.63 11.30 4.80
C CYS A 62 -15.70 10.97 3.30
N GLN A 63 -16.79 11.37 2.65
CA GLN A 63 -17.01 11.13 1.21
C GLN A 63 -16.04 11.93 0.33
N PHE A 64 -15.70 13.17 0.69
CA PHE A 64 -14.70 13.95 -0.05
C PHE A 64 -13.31 13.34 0.07
N CYS A 65 -12.94 12.80 1.24
CA CYS A 65 -11.70 12.04 1.40
C CYS A 65 -11.68 10.83 0.45
N LYS A 66 -12.78 10.06 0.37
CA LYS A 66 -12.89 8.93 -0.57
C LYS A 66 -12.70 9.36 -2.02
N ARG A 67 -13.29 10.47 -2.44
CA ARG A 67 -13.13 11.02 -3.80
C ARG A 67 -11.69 11.43 -4.08
N THR A 68 -11.02 12.07 -3.12
CA THR A 68 -9.62 12.48 -3.28
C THR A 68 -8.69 11.27 -3.38
N ARG A 69 -8.90 10.23 -2.57
CA ARG A 69 -8.16 8.96 -2.71
C ARG A 69 -8.33 8.38 -4.10
N TRP A 70 -9.58 8.23 -4.57
CA TRP A 70 -9.85 7.72 -5.92
C TRP A 70 -9.15 8.56 -7.00
N PHE A 71 -9.18 9.88 -6.88
CA PHE A 71 -8.48 10.77 -7.81
C PHE A 71 -6.96 10.53 -7.80
N LEU A 72 -6.33 10.47 -6.63
CA LEU A 72 -4.89 10.22 -6.52
C LEU A 72 -4.51 8.84 -7.08
N GLU A 73 -5.31 7.82 -6.78
CA GLU A 73 -5.14 6.45 -7.25
C GLU A 73 -5.28 6.37 -8.80
N ASP A 74 -6.34 6.97 -9.37
CA ASP A 74 -6.61 6.97 -10.83
C ASP A 74 -5.51 7.69 -11.62
N HIS A 75 -5.00 8.79 -11.07
CA HIS A 75 -3.90 9.55 -11.65
C HIS A 75 -2.50 9.00 -11.30
N LYS A 76 -2.42 7.85 -10.62
CA LYS A 76 -1.16 7.19 -10.23
C LYS A 76 -0.23 8.11 -9.43
N VAL A 77 -0.81 8.97 -8.61
CA VAL A 77 -0.07 9.84 -7.70
C VAL A 77 0.26 9.02 -6.46
N ALA A 78 1.56 8.82 -6.19
CA ALA A 78 1.98 8.23 -4.93
C ALA A 78 1.64 9.17 -3.77
N TYR A 79 0.90 8.68 -2.79
CA TYR A 79 0.53 9.43 -1.60
C TYR A 79 0.47 8.50 -0.38
N CYS A 80 0.60 9.09 0.80
CA CYS A 80 0.22 8.44 2.05
C CYS A 80 -0.89 9.25 2.72
N GLU A 81 -1.67 8.60 3.57
CA GLU A 81 -2.77 9.21 4.30
C GLU A 81 -2.55 9.10 5.81
N TYR A 82 -2.75 10.21 6.52
CA TYR A 82 -3.04 10.21 7.94
C TYR A 82 -4.57 10.20 8.13
N ASN A 83 -5.08 9.16 8.78
CA ASN A 83 -6.43 9.21 9.34
C ASN A 83 -6.37 9.99 10.66
N ILE A 84 -6.87 11.22 10.66
CA ILE A 84 -6.73 12.13 11.81
C ILE A 84 -7.52 11.70 13.05
N GLU A 85 -8.39 10.69 12.96
CA GLU A 85 -9.11 10.11 14.10
C GLU A 85 -8.39 8.89 14.70
N GLN A 86 -7.47 8.28 13.94
CA GLN A 86 -6.78 7.05 14.33
C GLN A 86 -5.27 7.26 14.54
N SER A 87 -4.72 8.34 13.97
CA SER A 87 -3.32 8.72 14.08
C SER A 87 -3.14 9.89 15.05
N GLU A 88 -2.43 9.65 16.15
CA GLU A 88 -2.04 10.74 17.05
C GLU A 88 -1.09 11.74 16.37
N GLN A 89 -0.19 11.26 15.50
CA GLN A 89 0.70 12.13 14.73
C GLN A 89 -0.10 12.96 13.72
N GLY A 90 -0.95 12.31 12.94
CA GLY A 90 -1.82 12.93 11.96
C GLY A 90 -2.70 14.01 12.57
N ALA A 91 -3.30 13.73 13.73
CA ALA A 91 -4.12 14.70 14.47
C ALA A 91 -3.31 15.95 14.88
N ARG A 92 -2.09 15.76 15.41
CA ARG A 92 -1.22 16.88 15.82
C ARG A 92 -0.77 17.73 14.64
N GLU A 93 -0.32 17.09 13.55
CA GLU A 93 0.11 17.79 12.35
C GLU A 93 -1.05 18.55 11.70
N PHE A 94 -2.21 17.90 11.57
CA PHE A 94 -3.42 18.52 11.04
C PHE A 94 -3.81 19.77 11.84
N ALA A 95 -3.75 19.72 13.18
CA ALA A 95 -4.00 20.89 14.02
C ALA A 95 -2.95 22.00 13.80
N ALA A 96 -1.67 21.65 13.72
CA ALA A 96 -0.59 22.62 13.47
C ALA A 96 -0.73 23.32 12.11
N LEU A 97 -1.34 22.64 11.13
CA LEU A 97 -1.64 23.17 9.80
C LEU A 97 -2.93 24.01 9.72
N ASN A 98 -3.59 24.30 10.86
CA ASN A 98 -4.95 24.86 10.90
C ASN A 98 -5.91 24.03 10.01
N GLY A 99 -5.90 22.72 10.23
CA GLY A 99 -6.60 21.74 9.41
C GLY A 99 -8.11 21.89 9.46
N GLN A 100 -8.64 22.63 8.49
CA GLN A 100 -10.05 22.66 8.10
C GLN A 100 -10.12 23.21 6.66
N PRO A 101 -11.00 22.69 5.80
CA PRO A 101 -11.75 21.42 5.91
C PRO A 101 -10.89 20.18 5.53
N ILE A 102 -11.39 18.97 5.80
CA ILE A 102 -10.85 17.72 5.22
C ILE A 102 -11.50 17.41 3.85
N PRO A 103 -10.81 16.74 2.92
CA PRO A 103 -9.40 16.34 3.00
C PRO A 103 -8.47 17.54 2.85
N LEU A 104 -7.40 17.57 3.66
CA LEU A 104 -6.29 18.53 3.51
C LEU A 104 -5.13 17.81 2.83
N ILE A 105 -4.58 18.39 1.77
CA ILE A 105 -3.47 17.82 1.02
C ILE A 105 -2.25 18.72 1.15
N MET A 106 -1.13 18.10 1.52
CA MET A 106 0.19 18.70 1.47
C MET A 106 0.97 18.08 0.31
N VAL A 107 1.68 18.92 -0.44
CA VAL A 107 2.66 18.50 -1.45
C VAL A 107 4.01 19.06 -1.03
N ASN A 108 4.89 18.19 -0.55
CA ASN A 108 6.04 18.57 0.25
C ASN A 108 5.56 19.43 1.44
N ASP A 109 6.11 20.63 1.60
CA ASP A 109 5.74 21.56 2.68
C ASP A 109 4.65 22.56 2.29
N GLN A 110 4.01 22.39 1.13
CA GLN A 110 2.99 23.31 0.62
C GLN A 110 1.60 22.72 0.74
N ARG A 111 0.69 23.49 1.36
CA ARG A 111 -0.74 23.17 1.39
C ARG A 111 -1.33 23.41 0.00
N LEU A 112 -2.01 22.40 -0.54
CA LEU A 112 -2.85 22.60 -1.71
C LEU A 112 -4.13 23.30 -1.26
N GLU A 113 -4.24 24.56 -1.67
CA GLU A 113 -5.49 25.30 -1.55
C GLU A 113 -6.50 24.80 -2.58
N GLY A 114 -7.78 24.80 -2.20
CA GLY A 114 -8.87 24.45 -3.11
C GLY A 114 -8.99 25.43 -4.29
N PHE A 115 -9.96 25.22 -5.15
CA PHE A 115 -10.22 26.14 -6.26
C PHE A 115 -10.66 27.52 -5.72
N ASN A 116 -9.90 28.55 -6.05
CA ASN A 116 -10.37 29.93 -5.92
C ASN A 116 -11.42 30.15 -7.02
N THR A 117 -12.67 30.40 -6.62
CA THR A 117 -13.73 30.91 -7.50
C THR A 117 -13.76 32.43 -7.51
#